data_AF-A0A0J6BG78-F1
#
_entry.id   AF-A0A0J6BG78-F1
#
_cell.length_a   1.000
_cell.length_b   1.000
_cell.length_c   1.000
_cell.angle_alpha   90.00
_cell.angle_beta   90.00
_cell.angle_gamma   90.00
#
_symmetry.space_group_name_H-M   'P 1'
#
loop_
_entity.id
_entity.type
_entity.pdbx_description
1 polymer ?
#
loop_
_entity_poly.entity_id
_entity_poly.type
_entity_poly.pdbx_seq_one_letter_code
_entity_poly.pdbx_strand_id
1 'polypeptide(L)'
;MASDQFYLFAALASFSTEIQEKLRRVQTPEAILEIAAQHGYEITLEQLSYYADRLNGEHWIWVNKGEAWRKRFFAKERQLDLQSA
;
A
#
# COMPACT_ATOMS: atom_id res chain seq x y z
N MET A 1 -6.12 1.53 13.99
CA MET A 1 -6.60 0.13 13.88
C MET A 1 -6.90 -0.14 12.41
N ALA A 2 -6.57 -1.33 11.87
CA ALA A 2 -7.04 -1.69 10.53
C ALA A 2 -8.57 -1.73 10.52
N SER A 3 -9.17 -1.09 9.52
CA SER A 3 -10.59 -1.21 9.22
C SER A 3 -10.86 -2.56 8.55
N ASP A 4 -12.11 -3.02 8.59
CA ASP A 4 -12.55 -4.20 7.84
C ASP A 4 -12.24 -4.05 6.34
N GLN A 5 -12.33 -2.83 5.81
CA GLN A 5 -12.00 -2.52 4.42
C GLN A 5 -10.54 -2.78 4.07
N PHE A 6 -9.60 -2.50 5.00
CA PHE A 6 -8.18 -2.82 4.78
C PHE A 6 -7.97 -4.33 4.63
N TYR A 7 -8.57 -5.13 5.50
CA TYR A 7 -8.43 -6.58 5.42
C TYR A 7 -9.12 -7.16 4.18
N LEU A 8 -10.27 -6.63 3.80
CA LEU A 8 -10.96 -7.02 2.57
C LEU A 8 -10.14 -6.69 1.33
N PHE A 9 -9.51 -5.52 1.27
CA PHE A 9 -8.61 -5.17 0.18
C PHE A 9 -7.37 -6.08 0.14
N ALA A 10 -6.73 -6.34 1.29
CA ALA A 10 -5.58 -7.23 1.36
C ALA A 10 -5.93 -8.67 0.93
N ALA A 11 -7.14 -9.15 1.27
CA ALA A 11 -7.67 -10.41 0.78
C ALA A 11 -7.88 -10.38 -0.73
N LEU A 12 -8.52 -9.34 -1.26
CA LEU A 12 -8.73 -9.17 -2.71
C LEU A 12 -7.39 -9.16 -3.48
N ALA A 13 -6.39 -8.43 -2.98
CA ALA A 13 -5.04 -8.40 -3.54
C ALA A 13 -4.38 -9.79 -3.56
N SER A 14 -4.75 -10.65 -2.62
CA SER A 14 -4.22 -12.02 -2.53
C SER A 14 -4.87 -12.98 -3.54
N PHE A 15 -6.12 -12.71 -3.99
CA PHE A 15 -6.87 -13.63 -4.85
C PHE A 15 -7.09 -13.14 -6.29
N SER A 16 -6.89 -11.84 -6.58
CA SER A 16 -7.09 -11.29 -7.93
C SER A 16 -5.77 -11.12 -8.68
N THR A 17 -5.54 -11.93 -9.72
CA THR A 17 -4.35 -11.82 -10.58
C THR A 17 -4.20 -10.43 -11.19
N GLU A 18 -5.32 -9.81 -11.62
CA GLU A 18 -5.31 -8.45 -12.17
C GLU A 18 -4.76 -7.43 -11.17
N ILE A 19 -5.23 -7.49 -9.91
CA ILE A 19 -4.79 -6.57 -8.87
C ILE A 19 -3.34 -6.84 -8.49
N GLN A 20 -2.92 -8.11 -8.45
CA GLN A 20 -1.53 -8.46 -8.21
C GLN A 20 -0.59 -7.85 -9.27
N GLU A 21 -0.97 -7.90 -10.55
CA GLU A 21 -0.19 -7.29 -11.63
C GLU A 21 -0.11 -5.77 -11.50
N LYS A 22 -1.22 -5.11 -11.12
CA LYS A 22 -1.23 -3.66 -10.85
C LYS A 22 -0.32 -3.31 -9.68
N LEU A 23 -0.44 -4.02 -8.56
CA LEU A 23 0.34 -3.79 -7.33
C LEU A 23 1.86 -3.97 -7.54
N ARG A 24 2.28 -4.86 -8.44
CA ARG A 24 3.71 -5.00 -8.78
C ARG A 24 4.30 -3.80 -9.53
N ARG A 25 3.46 -2.96 -10.14
CA ARG A 25 3.87 -1.86 -11.04
C ARG A 25 3.70 -0.47 -10.43
N VAL A 26 3.04 -0.35 -9.27
CA VAL A 26 2.88 0.94 -8.57
C VAL A 26 4.25 1.56 -8.27
N GLN A 27 4.36 2.87 -8.30
CA GLN A 27 5.61 3.55 -7.95
C GLN A 27 5.50 4.42 -6.71
N THR A 28 4.27 4.62 -6.23
CA THR A 28 3.98 5.41 -5.05
C THR A 28 2.93 4.71 -4.19
N PRO A 29 2.87 5.02 -2.89
CA PRO A 29 1.84 4.48 -2.04
C PRO A 29 0.42 4.91 -2.41
N GLU A 30 0.24 6.13 -2.93
CA GLU A 30 -1.06 6.68 -3.33
C GLU A 30 -1.68 5.87 -4.47
N ALA A 31 -0.85 5.37 -5.39
CA ALA A 31 -1.32 4.47 -6.44
C ALA A 31 -1.93 3.16 -5.88
N ILE A 32 -1.50 2.71 -4.69
CA ILE A 32 -2.11 1.56 -4.01
C ILE A 32 -3.46 1.95 -3.42
N LEU A 33 -3.58 3.15 -2.85
CA LEU A 33 -4.86 3.68 -2.35
C LEU A 33 -5.86 3.88 -3.50
N GLU A 34 -5.40 4.36 -4.66
CA GLU A 34 -6.22 4.50 -5.87
C GLU A 34 -6.75 3.15 -6.36
N ILE A 35 -5.91 2.11 -6.38
CA ILE A 35 -6.34 0.75 -6.71
C ILE A 35 -7.41 0.28 -5.71
N ALA A 36 -7.21 0.50 -4.41
CA ALA A 36 -8.20 0.13 -3.40
C ALA A 36 -9.54 0.86 -3.61
N ALA A 37 -9.50 2.18 -3.86
CA ALA A 37 -10.68 3.01 -4.10
C ALA A 37 -11.44 2.61 -5.38
N GLN A 38 -10.73 2.23 -6.46
CA GLN A 38 -11.36 1.72 -7.70
C GLN A 38 -12.18 0.45 -7.46
N HIS A 39 -11.86 -0.31 -6.41
CA HIS A 39 -12.59 -1.52 -6.01
C HIS A 39 -13.52 -1.29 -4.81
N GLY A 40 -13.76 -0.03 -4.43
CA GLY A 40 -14.71 0.34 -3.37
C GLY A 40 -14.15 0.20 -1.95
N TYR A 41 -12.83 0.14 -1.78
CA TYR A 41 -12.19 0.09 -0.47
C TYR A 41 -11.52 1.43 -0.16
N GLU A 42 -11.92 2.03 0.96
CA GLU A 42 -11.28 3.18 1.56
C GLU A 42 -10.25 2.70 2.60
N ILE A 43 -8.99 2.76 2.20
CA ILE A 43 -7.85 2.48 3.07
C ILE A 43 -6.99 3.74 3.18
N THR A 44 -6.29 3.90 4.29
CA THR A 44 -5.42 5.06 4.51
C THR A 44 -3.96 4.70 4.31
N LEU A 45 -3.14 5.71 4.05
CA LEU A 45 -1.70 5.49 3.97
C LEU A 45 -1.11 5.00 5.30
N GLU A 46 -1.61 5.53 6.42
CA GLU A 46 -1.19 5.11 7.75
C GLU A 46 -1.38 3.59 7.95
N GLN A 47 -2.55 3.07 7.56
CA GLN A 47 -2.82 1.63 7.61
C GLN A 47 -1.84 0.88 6.70
N LEU A 48 -1.68 1.34 5.46
CA LEU A 48 -0.79 0.68 4.49
C LEU A 48 0.66 0.61 4.99
N SER A 49 1.19 1.72 5.49
CA SER A 49 2.54 1.83 6.05
C SER A 49 2.71 0.96 7.31
N TYR A 50 1.73 0.97 8.21
CA TYR A 50 1.76 0.19 9.44
C TYR A 50 1.76 -1.33 9.19
N TYR A 51 1.04 -1.80 8.17
CA TYR A 51 0.92 -3.23 7.86
C TYR A 51 1.87 -3.71 6.75
N ALA A 52 2.64 -2.83 6.11
CA ALA A 52 3.55 -3.20 5.01
C ALA A 52 4.62 -4.24 5.40
N ASP A 53 4.92 -4.40 6.68
CA ASP A 53 5.80 -5.45 7.20
C ASP A 53 5.14 -6.81 7.43
N ARG A 54 3.82 -6.85 7.51
CA ARG A 54 3.01 -8.06 7.64
C ARG A 54 2.50 -8.54 6.29
N LEU A 55 2.43 -7.65 5.30
CA LEU A 55 2.01 -7.92 3.93
C LEU A 55 3.17 -8.54 3.12
N ASN A 56 3.29 -9.87 3.20
CA ASN A 56 4.40 -10.63 2.61
C ASN A 56 4.09 -11.27 1.24
N GLY A 57 2.91 -11.05 0.67
CA GLY A 57 2.57 -11.58 -0.65
C GLY A 57 3.42 -10.96 -1.76
N GLU A 58 3.96 -11.77 -2.67
CA GLU A 58 4.88 -11.34 -3.75
C GLU A 58 4.31 -10.29 -4.72
N HIS A 59 3.01 -10.02 -4.63
CA HIS A 59 2.36 -8.95 -5.39
C HIS A 59 2.61 -7.55 -4.81
N TRP A 60 3.01 -7.45 -3.55
CA TRP A 60 3.37 -6.17 -2.94
C TRP A 60 4.76 -5.74 -3.38
N ILE A 61 4.90 -4.50 -3.85
CA ILE A 61 6.14 -3.97 -4.41
C ILE A 61 7.35 -3.99 -3.45
N TRP A 62 7.10 -3.97 -2.14
CA TRP A 62 8.14 -3.94 -1.12
C TRP A 62 8.70 -5.31 -0.74
N VAL A 63 8.10 -6.41 -1.20
CA VAL A 63 8.58 -7.76 -0.85
C VAL A 63 10.03 -7.94 -1.32
N ASN A 64 10.88 -8.46 -0.43
CA ASN A 64 12.32 -8.62 -0.61
C ASN A 64 13.15 -7.34 -0.83
N LYS A 65 12.56 -6.14 -0.66
CA LYS A 65 13.29 -4.86 -0.79
C LYS A 65 13.93 -4.37 0.52
N GLY A 66 13.55 -4.96 1.65
CA GLY A 66 14.05 -4.59 2.97
C GLY A 66 13.38 -3.35 3.57
N GLU A 67 13.74 -3.06 4.82
CA GLU A 67 13.14 -1.96 5.61
C GLU A 67 13.51 -0.56 5.08
N ALA A 68 14.77 -0.35 4.70
CA ALA A 68 15.23 0.95 4.19
C ALA A 68 14.48 1.38 2.92
N TRP A 69 14.18 0.43 2.03
CA TRP A 69 13.40 0.69 0.84
C TRP A 69 11.95 1.06 1.19
N ARG A 70 11.29 0.28 2.06
CA ARG A 70 9.93 0.57 2.53
C ARG A 70 9.83 1.95 3.15
N LYS A 71 10.76 2.29 4.05
CA LYS A 71 10.83 3.62 4.66
C LYS A 71 10.90 4.72 3.61
N ARG A 72 11.70 4.56 2.54
CA ARG A 72 11.78 5.54 1.45
C ARG A 72 10.51 5.61 0.61
N PHE A 73 9.89 4.47 0.34
CA PHE A 73 8.64 4.38 -0.40
C PHE A 73 7.52 5.16 0.30
N PHE A 74 7.43 5.05 1.62
CA PHE A 74 6.48 5.80 2.45
C PHE A 74 7.01 7.18 2.93
N ALA A 75 8.27 7.55 2.63
CA ALA A 75 8.88 8.78 3.15
C ALA A 75 8.48 10.04 2.39
N LYS A 76 8.05 9.93 1.12
CA LYS A 76 7.70 11.11 0.30
C LYS A 76 6.59 11.97 0.93
N GLU A 77 5.76 11.39 1.80
CA GLU A 77 4.74 12.12 2.55
C GLU A 77 5.28 13.00 3.67
N ARG A 78 6.42 12.66 4.31
CA ARG A 78 6.98 13.54 5.35
C ARG A 78 7.39 14.92 4.83
N GLN A 79 7.63 15.07 3.53
CA GLN A 79 8.01 16.35 2.94
C GLN A 79 6.81 17.18 2.45
N LEU A 80 5.70 16.55 2.07
CA LEU A 80 4.50 17.26 1.59
C LEU A 80 3.67 17.83 2.75
N ASP A 81 3.58 17.11 3.88
CA ASP A 81 2.96 17.64 5.11
C ASP A 81 3.75 18.82 5.70
N LEU A 82 5.09 18.82 5.58
CA LEU A 82 5.95 19.91 6.07
C LEU A 82 5.98 21.14 5.14
N GLN A 83 5.54 21.02 3.88
CA GLN A 83 5.42 22.16 2.97
C GLN A 83 4.01 22.77 2.95
N SER A 84 3.04 22.10 3.57
CA SER A 84 1.64 22.55 3.65
C SER A 84 1.29 23.16 5.02
N ALA A 85 2.29 23.38 5.89
CA ALA A 85 2.16 23.95 7.23
C ALA A 85 2.82 25.34 7.34
#